data_AF-K0K7K2-F1
#
_entry.id   AF-K0K7K2-F1
#
_cell.length_a   1.000
_cell.length_b   1.000
_cell.length_c   1.000
_cell.angle_alpha   90.00
_cell.angle_beta   90.00
_cell.angle_gamma   90.00
#
_symmetry.space_group_name_H-M   'P 1'
#
loop_
_entity.id
_entity.type
_entity.pdbx_description
1 polymer ?
#
loop_
_entity_poly.entity_id
_entity_poly.type
_entity_poly.pdbx_seq_one_letter_code
_entity_poly.pdbx_strand_id
1 'polypeptide(L)'
;MTATEERLDAWTGFRGEGWRREIDVRGFVQDNYTPYEGDAGFLAGPTPRTAALWRDLSGLFAEVERVDVLPFHKLGAPKYAKLGTPFALAGTPTPTAVLVSQVRSTFIAHGLNA
;
A
#
# COMPACT_ATOMS: atom_id res chain seq x y z
N MET A 1 51.92 1.40 -14.33
CA MET A 1 50.87 2.44 -14.41
C MET A 1 49.66 1.92 -13.67
N THR A 2 49.50 2.26 -12.40
CA THR A 2 48.31 1.95 -11.60
C THR A 2 47.47 3.20 -11.52
N ALA A 3 46.27 3.16 -12.08
CA ALA A 3 45.27 4.20 -11.92
C ALA A 3 44.82 4.20 -10.45
N THR A 4 45.06 5.32 -9.77
CA THR A 4 44.56 5.56 -8.41
C THR A 4 43.05 5.81 -8.53
N GLU A 5 42.23 4.86 -8.07
CA GLU A 5 40.79 5.07 -7.90
C GLU A 5 40.57 6.17 -6.83
N GLU A 6 40.14 7.36 -7.24
CA GLU A 6 39.50 8.31 -6.34
C GLU A 6 38.13 7.74 -5.93
N ARG A 7 38.14 6.84 -4.96
CA ARG A 7 36.92 6.38 -4.29
C ARG A 7 36.51 7.47 -3.30
N LEU A 8 35.44 8.21 -3.62
CA LEU A 8 34.81 9.12 -2.67
C LEU A 8 34.48 8.34 -1.39
N ASP A 9 35.03 8.78 -0.27
CA ASP A 9 34.65 8.24 1.02
C ASP A 9 33.23 8.72 1.31
N ALA A 10 32.27 7.80 1.19
CA ALA A 10 30.86 8.04 1.45
C ALA A 10 30.60 8.55 2.88
N TRP A 11 31.58 8.44 3.78
CA TRP A 11 31.48 8.91 5.16
C TRP A 11 32.11 10.28 5.42
N THR A 12 32.61 10.95 4.39
CA THR A 12 33.18 12.30 4.48
C THR A 12 32.18 13.25 5.13
N GLY A 13 32.60 13.92 6.21
CA GLY A 13 31.79 14.91 6.93
C GLY A 13 30.87 14.35 8.02
N PHE A 14 30.71 13.03 8.13
CA PHE A 14 30.04 12.42 9.28
C PHE A 14 30.97 12.36 10.50
N ARG A 15 30.38 12.49 11.69
CA ARG A 15 30.99 12.41 13.02
C ARG A 15 30.84 11.00 13.59
N GLY A 16 31.75 10.66 14.50
CA GLY A 16 31.75 9.37 15.19
C GLY A 16 32.59 8.31 14.47
N GLU A 17 33.11 7.36 15.26
CA GLU A 17 34.01 6.30 14.78
C GLU A 17 33.53 4.89 15.15
N GLY A 18 32.62 4.75 16.13
CA GLY A 18 32.13 3.45 16.61
C GLY A 18 31.37 2.70 15.52
N TRP A 19 30.37 3.37 14.94
CA TRP A 19 29.54 2.86 13.83
C TRP A 19 30.32 2.61 12.53
N ARG A 20 31.57 3.07 12.42
CA ARG A 20 32.45 2.78 11.28
C ARG A 20 33.15 1.43 11.39
N ARG A 21 33.27 0.90 12.61
CA ARG A 21 33.98 -0.34 12.92
C ARG A 21 33.04 -1.53 13.12
N GLU A 22 31.77 -1.26 13.42
CA GLU A 22 30.73 -2.26 13.61
C GLU A 22 29.37 -1.76 13.10
N ILE A 23 28.43 -2.67 12.89
CA ILE A 23 27.06 -2.33 12.47
C ILE A 23 26.33 -1.68 13.65
N ASP A 24 26.39 -0.35 13.73
CA ASP A 24 25.66 0.45 14.72
C ASP A 24 24.96 1.66 14.06
N VAL A 25 23.80 1.41 13.47
CA VAL A 25 22.97 2.46 12.83
C VAL A 25 22.49 3.49 13.85
N ARG A 26 22.27 3.08 15.11
CA ARG A 26 21.81 4.00 16.16
C ARG A 26 22.88 5.02 16.50
N GLY A 27 24.12 4.58 16.71
CA GLY A 27 25.27 5.47 16.94
C GLY A 27 25.47 6.45 15.80
N PHE A 28 25.41 5.96 14.54
CA PHE A 28 25.49 6.82 13.36
C PHE A 28 24.44 7.94 13.37
N VAL A 29 23.16 7.60 13.60
CA VAL A 29 22.07 8.60 13.62
C VAL A 29 22.30 9.60 14.74
N GLN A 30 22.59 9.15 15.96
CA GLN A 30 22.79 10.04 17.12
C GLN A 30 23.95 11.02 16.93
N ASP A 31 25.06 10.58 16.33
CA ASP A 31 26.24 11.42 16.11
C ASP A 31 26.02 12.48 14.99
N ASN A 32 25.07 12.26 14.07
CA ASN A 32 24.99 12.99 12.80
C ASN A 32 23.65 13.67 12.49
N TYR A 33 22.58 13.38 13.21
CA TYR A 33 21.31 14.04 12.98
C TYR A 33 21.31 15.47 13.54
N THR A 34 20.65 16.37 12.84
CA THR A 34 20.33 17.71 13.33
C THR A 34 18.84 17.72 13.65
N PRO A 35 18.43 17.80 14.94
CA PRO A 35 17.03 18.03 15.29
C PRO A 35 16.50 19.27 14.57
N TYR A 36 15.32 19.15 13.98
CA TYR A 36 14.63 20.26 13.35
C TYR A 36 13.32 20.54 14.09
N GLU A 37 13.23 21.69 14.75
CA GLU A 37 12.07 22.13 15.54
C GLU A 37 11.27 23.25 14.84
N GLY A 38 11.61 23.55 13.58
CA GLY A 38 10.91 24.55 12.77
C GLY A 38 9.62 24.01 12.12
N ASP A 39 9.10 24.74 11.14
CA ASP A 39 7.84 24.42 10.46
C ASP A 39 8.04 23.91 9.02
N ALA A 40 6.93 23.75 8.29
CA ALA A 40 6.92 23.24 6.92
C ALA A 40 7.39 24.26 5.86
N GLY A 41 7.80 25.48 6.24
CA GLY A 41 8.09 26.56 5.30
C GLY A 41 9.28 26.30 4.37
N PHE A 42 10.20 25.39 4.72
CA PHE A 42 11.32 25.01 3.86
C PHE A 42 10.95 23.95 2.80
N LEU A 43 9.76 23.34 2.89
CA LEU A 43 9.37 22.26 1.99
C LEU A 43 9.27 22.77 0.55
N ALA A 44 9.96 22.09 -0.36
CA ALA A 44 9.82 22.31 -1.80
C ALA A 44 8.75 21.37 -2.38
N GLY A 45 8.04 21.85 -3.40
CA GLY A 45 7.10 21.03 -4.16
C GLY A 45 7.79 19.96 -5.01
N PRO A 46 7.01 19.04 -5.61
CA PRO A 46 7.56 18.00 -6.48
C PRO A 46 8.20 18.62 -7.75
N THR A 47 9.26 17.98 -8.23
CA THR A 47 9.86 18.37 -9.51
C THR A 47 8.94 18.04 -10.69
N PRO A 48 9.10 18.69 -11.86
CA PRO A 48 8.36 18.32 -13.07
C PRO A 48 8.51 16.83 -13.43
N ARG A 49 9.71 16.25 -13.22
CA ARG A 49 9.98 14.83 -13.43
C ARG A 49 9.16 13.95 -12.47
N THR A 50 9.10 14.31 -11.19
CA THR A 50 8.29 13.60 -10.19
C THR A 50 6.81 13.66 -10.54
N ALA A 51 6.30 14.83 -10.94
CA ALA A 51 4.90 15.01 -11.31
C ALA A 51 4.52 14.23 -12.59
N ALA A 52 5.44 14.14 -13.57
CA ALA A 52 5.24 13.35 -14.77
C ALA A 52 5.16 11.85 -14.46
N LEU A 53 6.13 11.32 -13.71
CA LEU A 53 6.12 9.92 -13.28
C LEU A 53 4.86 9.56 -12.48
N TRP A 54 4.45 10.45 -11.56
CA TRP A 54 3.24 10.24 -10.78
C TRP A 54 1.99 10.21 -11.66
N ARG A 55 1.91 11.04 -12.70
CA ARG A 55 0.78 11.06 -13.65
C ARG A 55 0.72 9.76 -14.45
N ASP A 56 1.85 9.30 -14.96
CA ASP A 56 1.93 8.06 -15.74
C ASP A 56 1.52 6.86 -14.88
N LEU A 57 2.09 6.76 -13.66
CA LEU A 57 1.75 5.73 -12.67
C LEU A 57 0.27 5.78 -12.30
N SER A 58 -0.26 6.98 -12.02
CA SER A 58 -1.65 7.15 -11.60
C SER A 58 -2.63 6.71 -12.68
N GLY A 59 -2.28 6.90 -13.96
CA GLY A 59 -3.07 6.40 -15.09
C GLY A 59 -3.09 4.87 -15.21
N LEU A 60 -2.12 4.16 -14.61
CA LEU A 60 -2.08 2.69 -14.58
C LEU A 60 -2.95 2.09 -13.47
N PHE A 61 -3.35 2.89 -12.46
CA PHE A 61 -4.28 2.47 -11.42
C PHE A 61 -5.75 2.51 -11.90
N ALA A 62 -6.03 2.03 -13.12
CA ALA A 62 -7.39 1.96 -13.66
C ALA A 62 -8.34 1.35 -12.62
N GLU A 63 -9.41 2.09 -12.28
CA GLU A 63 -10.00 2.03 -10.94
C GLU A 63 -10.64 0.68 -10.52
N VAL A 64 -10.97 -0.23 -11.44
CA VAL A 64 -11.36 -1.61 -11.13
C VAL A 64 -10.99 -2.52 -12.31
N GLU A 65 -10.06 -3.47 -12.12
CA GLU A 65 -9.69 -4.46 -13.16
C GLU A 65 -10.75 -5.56 -13.33
N ARG A 66 -11.44 -5.92 -12.23
CA ARG A 66 -12.41 -7.02 -12.19
C ARG A 66 -13.39 -6.87 -11.01
N VAL A 67 -14.63 -7.32 -11.20
CA VAL A 67 -15.68 -7.40 -10.17
C VAL A 67 -16.11 -8.86 -10.00
N ASP A 68 -15.84 -9.46 -8.85
CA ASP A 68 -16.39 -10.79 -8.51
C ASP A 68 -17.72 -10.65 -7.77
N VAL A 69 -18.79 -11.21 -8.35
CA VAL A 69 -20.12 -11.26 -7.72
C VAL A 69 -20.23 -12.50 -6.83
N LEU A 70 -20.11 -12.30 -5.52
CA LEU A 70 -20.16 -13.36 -4.51
C LEU A 70 -21.58 -13.50 -3.92
N PRO A 71 -22.32 -14.59 -4.20
CA PRO A 71 -23.65 -14.77 -3.66
C PRO A 71 -23.61 -15.08 -2.15
N PHE A 72 -24.51 -14.44 -1.41
CA PHE A 72 -24.70 -14.70 0.02
C PHE A 72 -25.08 -16.16 0.30
N HIS A 73 -24.49 -16.75 1.34
CA HIS A 73 -24.80 -18.11 1.80
C HIS A 73 -24.97 -18.19 3.32
N LYS A 74 -25.70 -19.21 3.81
CA LYS A 74 -25.96 -19.43 5.25
C LYS A 74 -25.03 -20.44 5.93
N LEU A 75 -23.91 -20.81 5.32
CA LEU A 75 -22.99 -21.83 5.84
C LEU A 75 -22.50 -21.56 7.28
N GLY A 76 -22.46 -20.30 7.72
CA GLY A 76 -22.07 -19.91 9.07
C GLY A 76 -23.17 -19.96 10.14
N ALA A 77 -24.45 -20.13 9.77
CA ALA A 77 -25.57 -20.06 10.70
C ALA A 77 -25.46 -20.98 11.93
N PRO A 78 -24.95 -22.23 11.82
CA PRO A 78 -24.76 -23.09 12.98
C PRO A 78 -23.79 -22.54 14.04
N LYS A 79 -22.85 -21.66 13.66
CA LYS A 79 -21.91 -21.04 14.61
C LYS A 79 -22.63 -20.04 15.53
N TYR A 80 -23.58 -19.28 14.99
CA TYR A 80 -24.40 -18.33 15.75
C TYR A 80 -25.27 -19.05 16.79
N ALA A 81 -25.88 -20.16 16.40
CA ALA A 81 -26.67 -20.99 17.32
C ALA A 81 -25.84 -21.50 18.50
N LYS A 82 -24.58 -21.91 18.27
CA LYS A 82 -23.67 -22.35 19.35
C LYS A 82 -23.28 -21.25 20.33
N LEU A 83 -23.25 -20.00 19.87
CA LEU A 83 -22.88 -18.84 20.68
C LEU A 83 -24.08 -18.22 21.41
N GLY A 84 -25.29 -18.73 21.19
CA GLY A 84 -26.51 -18.12 21.71
C GLY A 84 -26.83 -16.76 21.08
N THR A 85 -26.17 -16.43 19.97
CA THR A 85 -26.32 -15.13 19.29
C THR A 85 -27.33 -15.24 18.15
N PRO A 86 -28.32 -14.34 18.05
CA PRO A 86 -29.24 -14.33 16.92
C PRO A 86 -28.52 -14.10 15.57
N PHE A 87 -28.84 -14.90 14.56
CA PHE A 87 -28.35 -14.68 13.20
C PHE A 87 -29.33 -13.78 12.43
N ALA A 88 -29.01 -12.48 12.33
CA ALA A 88 -29.91 -11.47 11.75
C ALA A 88 -30.40 -11.78 10.32
N LEU A 89 -29.60 -12.50 9.53
CA LEU A 89 -29.90 -12.85 8.14
C LEU A 89 -30.59 -14.23 7.98
N ALA A 90 -31.15 -14.78 9.05
CA ALA A 90 -31.79 -16.11 9.03
C ALA A 90 -32.92 -16.19 7.99
N GLY A 91 -33.71 -15.12 7.83
CA GLY A 91 -34.80 -15.03 6.86
C GLY A 91 -34.37 -14.68 5.43
N THR A 92 -33.14 -14.21 5.22
CA THR A 92 -32.69 -13.72 3.91
C THR A 92 -32.49 -14.90 2.93
N PRO A 93 -33.11 -14.91 1.74
CA PRO A 93 -32.91 -16.00 0.78
C PRO A 93 -31.49 -16.00 0.20
N THR A 94 -30.97 -17.18 -0.17
CA THR A 94 -29.73 -17.28 -0.94
C THR A 94 -29.98 -16.86 -2.40
N PRO A 95 -29.17 -15.97 -2.98
CA PRO A 95 -29.31 -15.57 -4.39
C PRO A 95 -29.29 -16.77 -5.34
N THR A 96 -30.15 -16.76 -6.35
CA THR A 96 -30.16 -17.79 -7.40
C THR A 96 -29.04 -17.54 -8.41
N ALA A 97 -28.63 -18.58 -9.13
CA ALA A 97 -27.66 -18.44 -10.23
C ALA A 97 -28.13 -17.46 -11.31
N VAL A 98 -29.44 -17.39 -11.58
CA VAL A 98 -30.02 -16.42 -12.52
C VAL A 98 -29.80 -14.99 -12.03
N LEU A 99 -30.07 -14.72 -10.75
CA LEU A 99 -29.86 -13.39 -10.17
C LEU A 99 -28.38 -12.99 -10.19
N VAL A 100 -27.46 -13.92 -9.88
CA VAL A 100 -26.01 -13.67 -9.98
C VAL A 100 -25.61 -13.30 -11.40
N SER A 101 -26.08 -14.06 -12.40
CA SER A 101 -25.80 -13.75 -13.81
C SER A 101 -26.36 -12.40 -14.24
N GLN A 102 -27.57 -12.03 -13.80
CA GLN A 102 -28.16 -10.72 -14.09
C GLN A 102 -27.31 -9.57 -13.53
N VAL A 103 -26.84 -9.69 -12.28
CA VAL A 103 -25.97 -8.70 -11.65
C VAL A 103 -24.63 -8.60 -12.39
N ARG A 104 -24.03 -9.73 -12.77
CA ARG A 104 -22.81 -9.73 -13.61
C ARG A 104 -23.05 -9.00 -14.93
N SER A 105 -24.17 -9.23 -15.60
CA SER A 105 -24.53 -8.51 -16.84
C SER A 105 -24.64 -7.00 -16.63
N THR A 106 -25.13 -6.53 -15.47
CA THR A 106 -25.15 -5.10 -15.14
C THR A 106 -23.73 -4.51 -15.09
N PHE A 107 -22.78 -5.18 -14.45
CA PHE A 107 -21.38 -4.73 -14.41
C PHE A 107 -20.72 -4.75 -15.79
N ILE A 108 -20.96 -5.82 -16.56
CA ILE A 108 -20.46 -5.94 -17.95
C ILE A 108 -21.01 -4.81 -18.83
N ALA A 109 -22.29 -4.44 -18.68
CA ALA A 109 -22.90 -3.33 -19.41
C ALA A 109 -22.26 -1.96 -19.11
N HIS A 110 -21.59 -1.82 -17.96
CA HIS A 110 -20.83 -0.62 -17.59
C HIS A 110 -19.33 -0.72 -17.95
N GLY A 111 -18.93 -1.74 -18.72
CA GLY A 111 -17.56 -1.92 -19.20
C GLY A 111 -16.62 -2.60 -18.20
N LEU A 112 -17.14 -3.20 -17.12
CA LEU A 112 -16.35 -3.89 -16.12
C LEU A 112 -16.26 -5.40 -16.42
N ASN A 113 -15.09 -5.98 -16.15
CA ASN A 113 -14.89 -7.43 -16.22
C ASN A 113 -15.54 -8.08 -15.00
N ALA A 114 -16.67 -8.78 -15.18
CA ALA A 114 -17.44 -9.40 -14.09
C ALA A 114 -17.81 -10.85 -14.37
#